data_AF-A0A7C1WD48-F1
#
_entry.id   AF-A0A7C1WD48-F1
#
_cell.length_a   1.000
_cell.length_b   1.000
_cell.length_c   1.000
_cell.angle_alpha   90.00
_cell.angle_beta   90.00
_cell.angle_gamma   90.00
#
_symmetry.space_group_name_H-M   'P 1'
#
loop_
_entity.id
_entity.type
_entity.pdbx_description
1 polymer ?
#
loop_
_entity_poly.entity_id
_entity_poly.type
_entity_poly.pdbx_seq_one_letter_code
_entity_poly.pdbx_strand_id
1 'polypeptide(L)'
;MPNFINPYNFVRCGKPSLRKPYVSVRRFHGLSGTITCELKTITPIFIGGPREGDNQRIRFFKINGEPAIPATSLKGVIRSVAEAASNSCFSIFDDQHIIYRDVPERSKRAGVMRQNANGDWFIDEVEEIVVKNIDLQRMLGQKPSHGLQVRFNAEPGGTYGRRRVVRVAPANSGSCSEEGTLRRYDRGLPPNVISQGYRVAKSSSVSYQVQPEIRQKYKVVIEAIVDPITPEQEKRRWQSCLMDLNGAFVYFQPDKQQVKSFGKNRRYKWVREYSTRQLLERIHDGGFLPCTSRQQLCFCCRLFGTVGEGENQQVAGRVMLEDALIQASYPQLQQVVLRILGSPKPKYHPFYVTTGRRAAPKGLASYDDADSQLRGRKFYWHHPTDSNYQREPNQRLGNQNVQVELLPAEAMFTFKVRFTNLEEVELGLLLYALCLNDNDPDGTVAHKLGMGKPIGLGSAKITVTDLQAHRDADRWRPMASAPNNNIAHYIGIFQTHLQQENDGLSFDQIPNIVDLKDVLTTQALAASIEYPPPYGEGFRWFMKEKRQGYRQPLPCTKQTRDENKTLKDH
;
A
#
# COMPACT_ATOMS: atom_id res chain seq x y z
N MET A 1 -0.32 -26.57 13.38
CA MET A 1 -1.13 -25.37 13.11
C MET A 1 -1.17 -25.17 11.61
N PRO A 2 -2.33 -24.87 11.02
CA PRO A 2 -2.39 -24.55 9.60
C PRO A 2 -1.44 -23.39 9.31
N ASN A 3 -0.67 -23.50 8.24
CA ASN A 3 0.28 -22.46 7.85
C ASN A 3 -0.51 -21.25 7.35
N PHE A 4 -0.45 -20.14 8.07
CA PHE A 4 -1.02 -18.86 7.60
C PHE A 4 -0.44 -18.50 6.22
N ILE A 5 -1.34 -18.25 5.27
CA ILE A 5 -1.00 -17.79 3.92
C ILE A 5 -1.64 -16.42 3.71
N ASN A 6 -0.83 -15.44 3.34
CA ASN A 6 -1.32 -14.10 3.02
C ASN A 6 -2.29 -14.18 1.82
N PRO A 7 -3.43 -13.44 1.79
CA PRO A 7 -4.35 -13.33 0.64
C PRO A 7 -3.74 -13.06 -0.73
N TYR A 8 -2.50 -12.60 -0.72
CA TYR A 8 -1.80 -12.11 -1.87
C TYR A 8 -0.36 -12.56 -1.81
N ASN A 9 0.26 -12.58 -2.97
CA ASN A 9 1.69 -12.73 -3.13
C ASN A 9 2.25 -11.61 -4.02
N PHE A 10 3.54 -11.69 -4.31
CA PHE A 10 4.22 -10.76 -5.17
C PHE A 10 4.79 -11.47 -6.40
N VAL A 11 4.52 -10.89 -7.56
CA VAL A 11 5.24 -11.20 -8.78
C VAL A 11 6.56 -10.46 -8.74
N ARG A 12 7.67 -11.19 -8.65
CA ARG A 12 9.01 -10.61 -8.53
C ARG A 12 9.38 -9.83 -9.78
N CYS A 13 10.29 -8.87 -9.62
CA CYS A 13 10.88 -8.17 -10.74
C CYS A 13 11.89 -9.10 -11.44
N GLY A 14 11.72 -9.32 -12.74
CA GLY A 14 12.77 -9.90 -13.59
C GLY A 14 13.60 -8.81 -14.28
N LYS A 15 14.14 -9.11 -15.45
CA LYS A 15 14.84 -8.12 -16.27
C LYS A 15 13.88 -6.98 -16.66
N PRO A 16 14.23 -5.70 -16.44
CA PRO A 16 13.38 -4.58 -16.82
C PRO A 16 13.07 -4.58 -18.32
N SER A 17 11.86 -4.16 -18.69
CA SER A 17 11.48 -4.01 -20.10
C SER A 17 12.40 -3.02 -20.82
N LEU A 18 12.78 -3.32 -22.06
CA LEU A 18 13.41 -2.31 -22.93
C LEU A 18 12.51 -1.10 -23.11
N ARG A 19 13.12 0.08 -22.97
CA ARG A 19 12.45 1.36 -23.16
C ARG A 19 12.64 1.83 -24.60
N LYS A 20 11.55 2.27 -25.23
CA LYS A 20 11.53 2.75 -26.60
C LYS A 20 10.88 4.13 -26.69
N PRO A 21 11.17 4.91 -27.75
CA PRO A 21 10.45 6.13 -28.06
C PRO A 21 8.94 5.92 -28.23
N TYR A 22 8.18 6.94 -27.86
CA TYR A 22 6.75 7.00 -28.15
C TYR A 22 6.51 7.16 -29.65
N VAL A 23 5.72 6.26 -30.22
CA VAL A 23 5.19 6.41 -31.57
C VAL A 23 3.82 7.07 -31.48
N SER A 24 3.71 8.29 -31.99
CA SER A 24 2.44 9.02 -32.02
C SER A 24 1.36 8.27 -32.77
N VAL A 25 0.12 8.35 -32.30
CA VAL A 25 -1.08 7.87 -33.02
C VAL A 25 -1.24 8.48 -34.41
N ARG A 26 -0.58 9.61 -34.71
CA ARG A 26 -0.62 10.26 -36.03
C ARG A 26 0.35 9.65 -37.05
N ARG A 27 1.19 8.69 -36.66
CA ARG A 27 2.13 8.00 -37.56
C ARG A 27 1.69 6.56 -37.78
N PHE A 28 0.92 6.32 -38.84
CA PHE A 28 0.22 5.07 -39.16
C PHE A 28 1.12 3.91 -39.62
N HIS A 29 1.96 3.37 -38.73
CA HIS A 29 2.86 2.24 -39.06
C HIS A 29 2.43 0.90 -38.43
N GLY A 30 1.71 0.97 -37.31
CA GLY A 30 1.25 -0.18 -36.55
C GLY A 30 -0.16 -0.63 -36.90
N LEU A 31 -0.65 -1.58 -36.11
CA LEU A 31 -2.00 -2.13 -36.19
C LEU A 31 -2.98 -1.27 -35.38
N SER A 32 -4.13 -1.02 -35.96
CA SER A 32 -5.30 -0.41 -35.32
C SER A 32 -6.46 -1.40 -35.39
N GLY A 33 -7.41 -1.32 -34.48
CA GLY A 33 -8.49 -2.31 -34.47
C GLY A 33 -9.36 -2.33 -33.23
N THR A 34 -10.23 -3.35 -33.22
CA THR A 34 -11.12 -3.64 -32.11
C THR A 34 -10.96 -5.10 -31.70
N ILE A 35 -10.96 -5.34 -30.39
CA ILE A 35 -10.99 -6.65 -29.76
C ILE A 35 -12.34 -6.76 -29.05
N THR A 36 -13.10 -7.80 -29.34
CA THR A 36 -14.34 -8.11 -28.61
C THR A 36 -14.04 -9.15 -27.55
N CYS A 37 -14.50 -8.89 -26.33
CA CYS A 37 -14.24 -9.73 -25.18
C CYS A 37 -15.53 -10.10 -24.46
N GLU A 38 -15.56 -11.31 -23.93
CA GLU A 38 -16.53 -11.75 -22.94
C GLU A 38 -15.85 -11.92 -21.58
N LEU A 39 -16.58 -11.62 -20.52
CA LEU A 39 -16.12 -11.79 -19.14
C LEU A 39 -17.15 -12.60 -18.36
N LYS A 40 -16.69 -13.72 -17.79
CA LYS A 40 -17.47 -14.62 -16.92
C LYS A 40 -17.01 -14.49 -15.48
N THR A 41 -17.91 -14.20 -14.55
CA THR A 41 -17.58 -14.21 -13.12
C THR A 41 -17.49 -15.64 -12.58
N ILE A 42 -16.35 -16.04 -12.02
CA ILE A 42 -16.15 -17.38 -11.43
C ILE A 42 -16.54 -17.37 -9.94
N THR A 43 -16.25 -16.28 -9.23
CA THR A 43 -16.73 -16.05 -7.87
C THR A 43 -17.61 -14.82 -7.83
N PRO A 44 -18.47 -14.65 -6.81
CA PRO A 44 -19.28 -13.44 -6.70
C PRO A 44 -18.39 -12.20 -6.71
N ILE A 45 -18.86 -11.13 -7.36
CA ILE A 45 -18.08 -9.91 -7.59
C ILE A 45 -18.80 -8.71 -6.98
N PHE A 46 -18.01 -7.79 -6.42
CA PHE A 46 -18.48 -6.52 -5.91
C PHE A 46 -17.65 -5.38 -6.50
N ILE A 47 -18.32 -4.52 -7.27
CA ILE A 47 -17.76 -3.32 -7.88
C ILE A 47 -18.62 -2.14 -7.43
N GLY A 48 -18.04 -1.28 -6.59
CA GLY A 48 -18.77 -0.14 -6.03
C GLY A 48 -19.06 0.94 -7.07
N GLY A 49 -20.33 1.37 -7.11
CA GLY A 49 -20.75 2.56 -7.86
C GLY A 49 -20.39 3.88 -7.15
N PRO A 50 -20.80 5.03 -7.73
CA PRO A 50 -20.73 6.33 -7.07
C PRO A 50 -21.41 6.28 -5.69
N ARG A 51 -20.80 6.94 -4.69
CA ARG A 51 -21.33 6.95 -3.32
C ARG A 51 -22.37 8.06 -3.16
N GLU A 52 -23.56 7.69 -2.70
CA GLU A 52 -24.59 8.63 -2.25
C GLU A 52 -24.67 8.60 -0.71
N GLY A 53 -24.12 9.63 -0.04
CA GLY A 53 -24.35 9.94 1.38
C GLY A 53 -23.75 9.00 2.44
N ASP A 54 -24.07 7.70 2.42
CA ASP A 54 -23.72 6.73 3.46
C ASP A 54 -22.51 5.88 3.06
N ASN A 55 -21.40 6.03 3.78
CA ASN A 55 -20.18 5.23 3.58
C ASN A 55 -20.35 3.74 3.96
N GLN A 56 -21.44 3.36 4.64
CA GLN A 56 -21.70 1.99 5.07
C GLN A 56 -22.51 1.16 4.06
N ARG A 57 -23.12 1.80 3.05
CA ARG A 57 -23.91 1.12 2.01
C ARG A 57 -23.36 1.44 0.63
N ILE A 58 -22.86 0.43 -0.07
CA ILE A 58 -22.29 0.60 -1.41
C ILE A 58 -23.09 -0.21 -2.43
N ARG A 59 -23.72 0.48 -3.37
CA ARG A 59 -24.43 -0.14 -4.49
C ARG A 59 -23.46 -0.64 -5.55
N PHE A 60 -23.90 -1.62 -6.33
CA PHE A 60 -23.13 -2.11 -7.47
C PHE A 60 -23.10 -1.03 -8.55
N PHE A 61 -21.99 -0.93 -9.29
CA PHE A 61 -21.88 0.02 -10.40
C PHE A 61 -22.87 -0.35 -11.51
N LYS A 62 -23.64 0.64 -11.99
CA LYS A 62 -24.69 0.42 -12.99
C LYS A 62 -24.57 1.39 -14.16
N ILE A 63 -24.93 0.93 -15.35
CA ILE A 63 -25.12 1.72 -16.57
C ILE A 63 -26.57 1.47 -17.02
N ASN A 64 -27.32 2.55 -17.27
CA ASN A 64 -28.73 2.45 -17.65
C ASN A 64 -29.60 1.61 -16.69
N GLY A 65 -29.24 1.60 -15.39
CA GLY A 65 -29.95 0.84 -14.36
C GLY A 65 -29.52 -0.63 -14.22
N GLU A 66 -28.69 -1.14 -15.12
CA GLU A 66 -28.21 -2.52 -15.11
C GLU A 66 -26.78 -2.64 -14.57
N PRO A 67 -26.44 -3.73 -13.87
CA PRO A 67 -25.07 -3.96 -13.41
C PRO A 67 -24.04 -3.87 -14.55
N ALA A 68 -22.93 -3.18 -14.30
CA ALA A 68 -21.85 -3.05 -15.26
C ALA A 68 -20.48 -3.07 -14.57
N ILE A 69 -19.42 -3.25 -15.36
CA ILE A 69 -18.03 -3.12 -14.89
C ILE A 69 -17.41 -1.89 -15.55
N PRO A 70 -16.93 -0.89 -14.79
CA PRO A 70 -16.30 0.28 -15.37
C PRO A 70 -15.05 -0.06 -16.19
N ALA A 71 -14.88 0.59 -17.32
CA ALA A 71 -13.70 0.52 -18.19
C ALA A 71 -12.40 0.80 -17.41
N THR A 72 -12.44 1.69 -16.42
CA THR A 72 -11.30 2.00 -15.54
C THR A 72 -10.90 0.82 -14.67
N SER A 73 -11.87 0.03 -14.19
CA SER A 73 -11.61 -1.18 -13.40
C SER A 73 -11.01 -2.29 -14.26
N LEU A 74 -11.54 -2.49 -15.47
CA LEU A 74 -10.96 -3.41 -16.45
C LEU A 74 -9.53 -2.99 -16.81
N LYS A 75 -9.34 -1.72 -17.19
CA LYS A 75 -8.04 -1.17 -17.60
C LYS A 75 -7.01 -1.32 -16.50
N GLY A 76 -7.38 -1.08 -15.24
CA GLY A 76 -6.48 -1.23 -14.09
C GLY A 76 -5.97 -2.66 -13.91
N VAL A 77 -6.84 -3.66 -14.04
CA VAL A 77 -6.45 -5.07 -13.91
C VAL A 77 -5.65 -5.56 -15.12
N ILE A 78 -6.09 -5.26 -16.34
CA ILE A 78 -5.37 -5.63 -17.57
C ILE A 78 -3.98 -4.97 -17.60
N ARG A 79 -3.89 -3.68 -17.22
CA ARG A 79 -2.61 -2.98 -17.08
C ARG A 79 -1.71 -3.63 -16.03
N SER A 80 -2.26 -4.04 -14.89
CA SER A 80 -1.46 -4.68 -13.82
C SER A 80 -0.81 -5.98 -14.30
N VAL A 81 -1.57 -6.81 -15.02
CA VAL A 81 -1.07 -8.05 -15.65
C VAL A 81 -0.02 -7.73 -16.71
N ALA A 82 -0.31 -6.79 -17.61
CA ALA A 82 0.64 -6.38 -18.65
C ALA A 82 1.96 -5.85 -18.05
N GLU A 83 1.89 -5.05 -16.97
CA GLU A 83 3.06 -4.51 -16.28
C GLU A 83 3.90 -5.61 -15.63
N ALA A 84 3.25 -6.63 -15.07
CA ALA A 84 3.90 -7.79 -14.45
C ALA A 84 4.52 -8.74 -15.48
N ALA A 85 3.82 -9.02 -16.59
CA ALA A 85 4.31 -9.90 -17.64
C ALA A 85 5.50 -9.29 -18.39
N SER A 86 5.40 -8.00 -18.72
CA SER A 86 6.44 -7.29 -19.48
C SER A 86 7.59 -6.73 -18.64
N ASN A 87 7.54 -6.81 -17.30
CA ASN A 87 8.44 -6.08 -16.39
C ASN A 87 8.54 -4.57 -16.74
N SER A 88 7.40 -3.95 -17.04
CA SER A 88 7.32 -2.50 -17.23
C SER A 88 7.66 -1.74 -15.93
N CYS A 89 7.73 -0.40 -15.94
CA CYS A 89 8.02 0.37 -14.73
C CYS A 89 6.90 0.29 -13.67
N PHE A 90 7.20 0.68 -12.42
CA PHE A 90 6.17 0.93 -11.40
C PHE A 90 5.66 2.36 -11.52
N SER A 91 4.52 2.54 -12.17
CA SER A 91 3.99 3.87 -12.51
C SER A 91 3.49 4.71 -11.32
N ILE A 92 3.31 4.11 -10.13
CA ILE A 92 2.68 4.73 -8.96
C ILE A 92 3.71 5.12 -7.88
N PHE A 93 4.94 4.60 -7.92
CA PHE A 93 5.91 4.89 -6.87
C PHE A 93 6.53 6.28 -7.03
N ASP A 94 6.56 7.00 -5.91
CA ASP A 94 7.08 8.35 -5.79
C ASP A 94 8.13 8.44 -4.67
N ASP A 95 8.60 9.66 -4.44
CA ASP A 95 9.58 10.01 -3.42
C ASP A 95 8.96 10.13 -2.01
N GLN A 96 7.68 9.78 -1.84
CA GLN A 96 7.06 9.81 -0.52
C GLN A 96 7.61 8.70 0.36
N HIS A 97 7.97 9.10 1.56
CA HIS A 97 8.44 8.16 2.56
C HIS A 97 7.28 7.56 3.35
N ILE A 98 7.41 6.30 3.71
CA ILE A 98 6.39 5.59 4.48
C ILE A 98 6.41 6.08 5.93
N ILE A 99 5.26 6.52 6.43
CA ILE A 99 5.10 6.98 7.82
C ILE A 99 4.48 5.87 8.69
N TYR A 100 5.15 5.54 9.79
CA TYR A 100 4.81 4.44 10.68
C TYR A 100 4.69 4.87 12.15
N ARG A 101 4.12 4.01 13.00
CA ARG A 101 3.86 4.26 14.44
C ARG A 101 4.41 3.14 15.31
N ASP A 102 5.64 2.71 15.05
CA ASP A 102 6.21 1.49 15.68
C ASP A 102 7.57 1.78 16.34
N VAL A 103 7.56 2.73 17.28
CA VAL A 103 8.65 2.89 18.26
C VAL A 103 8.09 2.47 19.61
N PRO A 104 8.60 1.38 20.24
CA PRO A 104 8.12 0.88 21.52
C PRO A 104 8.03 2.01 22.56
N GLU A 105 6.92 2.13 23.29
CA GLU A 105 6.77 3.23 24.27
C GLU A 105 7.82 3.20 25.39
N ARG A 106 8.46 2.03 25.60
CA ARG A 106 9.54 1.80 26.57
C ARG A 106 10.91 2.27 26.07
N SER A 107 11.14 2.34 24.76
CA SER A 107 12.40 2.86 24.19
C SER A 107 12.41 4.39 24.09
N LYS A 108 11.35 5.06 24.57
CA LYS A 108 11.18 6.50 24.51
C LYS A 108 11.45 7.13 25.85
N ARG A 109 12.28 8.17 25.83
CA ARG A 109 12.52 9.08 26.95
C ARG A 109 11.73 10.38 26.74
N ALA A 110 11.61 11.17 27.80
CA ALA A 110 11.01 12.49 27.75
C ALA A 110 12.11 13.54 27.82
N GLY A 111 11.90 14.67 27.15
CA GLY A 111 12.85 15.76 27.18
C GLY A 111 12.22 17.10 26.85
N VAL A 112 12.98 18.16 27.05
CA VAL A 112 12.65 19.52 26.62
C VAL A 112 13.60 19.90 25.49
N MET A 113 13.03 20.30 24.37
CA MET A 113 13.80 20.69 23.21
C MET A 113 14.27 22.14 23.37
N ARG A 114 15.55 22.40 23.16
CA ARG A 114 16.17 23.73 23.26
C ARG A 114 17.01 24.02 22.03
N GLN A 115 17.13 25.29 21.70
CA GLN A 115 18.06 25.79 20.70
C GLN A 115 19.14 26.63 21.39
N ASN A 116 20.42 26.40 21.06
CA ASN A 116 21.51 27.24 21.55
C ASN A 116 21.63 28.53 20.72
N ALA A 117 22.53 29.43 21.11
CA ALA A 117 22.78 30.69 20.41
C ALA A 117 23.27 30.50 18.96
N ASN A 118 23.95 29.38 18.67
CA ASN A 118 24.46 29.04 17.34
C ASN A 118 23.38 28.44 16.42
N GLY A 119 22.18 28.20 16.93
CA GLY A 119 21.07 27.61 16.19
C GLY A 119 21.00 26.09 16.23
N ASP A 120 21.91 25.41 16.94
CA ASP A 120 21.90 23.97 17.12
C ASP A 120 20.81 23.54 18.10
N TRP A 121 20.26 22.36 17.87
CA TRP A 121 19.15 21.82 18.64
C TRP A 121 19.59 20.71 19.57
N PHE A 122 19.07 20.75 20.79
CA PHE A 122 19.30 19.76 21.83
C PHE A 122 17.98 19.31 22.45
N ILE A 123 17.98 18.10 22.98
CA ILE A 123 16.92 17.62 23.87
C ILE A 123 17.56 17.34 25.23
N ASP A 124 17.19 18.15 26.21
CA ASP A 124 17.57 17.91 27.60
C ASP A 124 16.62 16.88 28.19
N GLU A 125 17.17 15.75 28.61
CA GLU A 125 16.37 14.67 29.17
C GLU A 125 15.74 15.11 30.48
N VAL A 126 14.48 14.74 30.67
CA VAL A 126 13.72 15.00 31.89
C VAL A 126 13.02 13.75 32.36
N GLU A 127 12.92 13.60 33.67
CA GLU A 127 12.04 12.60 34.25
C GLU A 127 10.58 13.08 34.10
N GLU A 128 9.75 12.27 33.42
CA GLU A 128 8.32 12.54 33.25
C GLU A 128 7.55 12.05 34.48
N ILE A 129 7.04 13.01 35.28
CA ILE A 129 6.13 12.70 36.39
C ILE A 129 4.69 12.97 35.97
N VAL A 130 3.82 11.98 36.20
CA VAL A 130 2.41 12.04 35.80
C VAL A 130 1.60 12.84 36.82
N VAL A 131 0.82 13.80 36.35
CA VAL A 131 -0.12 14.58 37.15
C VAL A 131 -1.45 14.77 36.42
N LYS A 132 -2.58 14.78 37.13
CA LYS A 132 -3.89 15.08 36.54
C LYS A 132 -4.17 16.58 36.64
N ASN A 133 -4.77 17.16 35.60
CA ASN A 133 -5.08 18.59 35.58
C ASN A 133 -6.00 19.03 36.73
N ILE A 134 -6.97 18.19 37.11
CA ILE A 134 -7.88 18.47 38.23
C ILE A 134 -7.14 18.55 39.57
N ASP A 135 -6.14 17.69 39.77
CA ASP A 135 -5.30 17.67 40.96
C ASP A 135 -4.44 18.94 41.00
N LEU A 136 -3.85 19.36 39.86
CA LEU A 136 -3.08 20.61 39.76
C LEU A 136 -3.91 21.84 40.11
N GLN A 137 -5.12 21.97 39.56
CA GLN A 137 -5.97 23.13 39.82
C GLN A 137 -6.38 23.22 41.29
N ARG A 138 -6.78 22.09 41.90
CA ARG A 138 -7.14 22.03 43.31
C ARG A 138 -5.96 22.38 44.22
N MET A 139 -4.77 21.86 43.92
CA MET A 139 -3.59 22.01 44.77
C MET A 139 -2.91 23.39 44.62
N LEU A 140 -2.91 23.98 43.42
CA LEU A 140 -2.28 25.29 43.18
C LEU A 140 -3.21 26.47 43.42
N GLY A 141 -4.53 26.25 43.54
CA GLY A 141 -5.52 27.32 43.69
C GLY A 141 -5.65 28.24 42.47
N GLN A 142 -4.96 27.94 41.37
CA GLN A 142 -4.94 28.73 40.15
C GLN A 142 -4.90 27.84 38.91
N LYS A 143 -5.18 28.41 37.74
CA LYS A 143 -5.09 27.70 36.47
C LYS A 143 -3.60 27.39 36.18
N PRO A 144 -3.21 26.11 35.99
CA PRO A 144 -1.82 25.76 35.72
C PRO A 144 -1.36 26.37 34.39
N SER A 145 -0.11 26.85 34.36
CA SER A 145 0.55 27.45 33.20
C SER A 145 1.79 26.66 32.78
N HIS A 146 2.15 26.76 31.49
CA HIS A 146 3.40 26.17 30.98
C HIS A 146 4.60 26.92 31.57
N GLY A 147 5.63 26.22 32.01
CA GLY A 147 6.87 26.79 32.53
C GLY A 147 6.87 27.09 34.03
N LEU A 148 5.75 26.89 34.73
CA LEU A 148 5.66 27.16 36.17
C LEU A 148 6.53 26.19 36.97
N GLN A 149 7.39 26.72 37.85
CA GLN A 149 8.15 25.92 38.80
C GLN A 149 7.26 25.46 39.96
N VAL A 150 7.35 24.18 40.30
CA VAL A 150 6.57 23.56 41.37
C VAL A 150 7.44 22.64 42.21
N ARG A 151 7.10 22.50 43.48
CA ARG A 151 7.60 21.41 44.31
C ARG A 151 6.56 20.29 44.37
N PHE A 152 7.00 19.05 44.48
CA PHE A 152 6.11 17.90 44.51
C PHE A 152 6.67 16.72 45.32
N ASN A 153 5.77 15.82 45.71
CA ASN A 153 6.10 14.47 46.16
C ASN A 153 5.47 13.49 45.17
N ALA A 154 6.21 12.44 44.79
CA ALA A 154 5.74 11.45 43.83
C ALA A 154 6.02 10.02 44.26
N GLU A 155 5.07 9.13 43.99
CA GLU A 155 5.14 7.71 44.34
C GLU A 155 5.11 6.83 43.08
N PRO A 156 5.63 5.60 43.13
CA PRO A 156 5.43 4.61 42.07
C PRO A 156 3.94 4.30 41.90
N GLY A 157 3.42 4.40 40.67
CA GLY A 157 1.99 4.11 40.46
C GLY A 157 1.44 4.44 39.06
N GLY A 158 2.28 4.93 38.15
CA GLY A 158 1.92 5.17 36.77
C GLY A 158 2.11 3.94 35.87
N THR A 159 1.37 3.90 34.76
CA THR A 159 1.60 2.92 33.69
C THR A 159 3.06 2.99 33.20
N TYR A 160 3.68 1.84 32.95
CA TYR A 160 5.10 1.72 32.54
C TYR A 160 6.12 2.09 33.62
N GLY A 161 5.81 1.91 34.91
CA GLY A 161 6.76 2.12 36.00
C GLY A 161 7.02 3.59 36.34
N ARG A 162 6.12 4.49 35.94
CA ARG A 162 6.29 5.94 36.15
C ARG A 162 5.88 6.35 37.55
N ARG A 163 6.48 7.43 38.04
CA ARG A 163 6.05 8.10 39.26
C ARG A 163 4.85 9.01 38.98
N ARG A 164 3.96 9.08 39.96
CA ARG A 164 2.76 9.93 39.92
C ARG A 164 2.83 10.92 41.07
N VAL A 165 2.53 12.18 40.78
CA VAL A 165 2.40 13.22 41.80
C VAL A 165 1.26 12.84 42.76
N VAL A 166 1.58 12.79 44.05
CA VAL A 166 0.61 12.66 45.15
C VAL A 166 0.33 14.01 45.80
N ARG A 167 1.30 14.93 45.77
CA ARG A 167 1.18 16.30 46.28
C ARG A 167 2.00 17.24 45.40
N VAL A 168 1.43 18.39 45.04
CA VAL A 168 2.14 19.49 44.38
C VAL A 168 1.91 20.78 45.16
N ALA A 169 2.88 21.68 45.15
CA ALA A 169 2.78 22.98 45.77
C ALA A 169 3.66 24.01 45.00
N PRO A 170 3.45 25.32 45.22
CA PRO A 170 4.29 26.36 44.62
C PRO A 170 5.77 26.22 45.01
N ALA A 171 6.67 26.75 44.18
CA ALA A 171 8.13 26.68 44.38
C ALA A 171 8.60 27.13 45.77
N ASN A 172 7.92 28.10 46.39
CA ASN A 172 8.29 28.71 47.67
C ASN A 172 7.78 27.95 48.91
N SER A 173 7.11 26.80 48.74
CA SER A 173 6.53 26.04 49.85
C SER A 173 7.50 24.99 50.40
N GLY A 174 7.64 24.84 51.72
CA GLY A 174 8.54 23.84 52.32
C GLY A 174 7.98 22.41 52.35
N SER A 175 6.75 22.18 51.90
CA SER A 175 6.00 20.95 52.17
C SER A 175 6.31 19.76 51.25
N CYS A 176 7.23 19.93 50.30
CA CYS A 176 7.53 18.96 49.26
C CYS A 176 9.04 18.82 49.04
N SER A 177 9.50 17.59 48.80
CA SER A 177 10.93 17.23 48.76
C SER A 177 11.58 17.39 47.40
N GLU A 178 10.83 17.35 46.30
CA GLU A 178 11.36 17.45 44.94
C GLU A 178 10.88 18.71 44.22
N GLU A 179 11.63 19.15 43.22
CA GLU A 179 11.32 20.31 42.38
C GLU A 179 11.25 19.91 40.90
N GLY A 180 10.41 20.61 40.15
CA GLY A 180 10.30 20.41 38.71
C GLY A 180 9.45 21.47 38.03
N THR A 181 9.41 21.43 36.70
CA THR A 181 8.71 22.43 35.89
C THR A 181 7.46 21.85 35.27
N LEU A 182 6.34 22.55 35.35
CA LEU A 182 5.12 22.18 34.64
C LEU A 182 5.29 22.40 33.13
N ARG A 183 5.15 21.33 32.36
CA ARG A 183 5.19 21.36 30.90
C ARG A 183 3.86 20.88 30.34
N ARG A 184 3.34 21.65 29.38
CA ARG A 184 2.22 21.20 28.54
C ARG A 184 2.71 20.07 27.65
N TYR A 185 1.93 19.02 27.54
CA TYR A 185 2.16 17.94 26.59
C TYR A 185 0.91 17.70 25.75
N ASP A 186 1.12 17.33 24.49
CA ASP A 186 0.04 17.04 23.56
C ASP A 186 -0.44 15.60 23.73
N ARG A 187 -1.74 15.42 23.99
CA ARG A 187 -2.35 14.08 24.13
C ARG A 187 -2.63 13.40 22.78
N GLY A 188 -2.52 14.11 21.67
CA GLY A 188 -2.82 13.57 20.34
C GLY A 188 -2.37 14.47 19.20
N LEU A 189 -2.38 13.89 18.00
CA LEU A 189 -2.32 14.61 16.73
C LEU A 189 -3.76 14.75 16.20
N PRO A 190 -4.05 15.74 15.33
CA PRO A 190 -5.34 15.87 14.65
C PRO A 190 -5.82 14.56 14.01
N PRO A 191 -7.14 14.30 13.94
CA PRO A 191 -8.27 15.18 14.26
C PRO A 191 -8.73 15.09 15.73
N ASN A 192 -8.08 14.24 16.54
CA ASN A 192 -8.41 14.13 17.95
C ASN A 192 -7.98 15.42 18.64
N VAL A 193 -8.94 16.17 19.17
CA VAL A 193 -8.76 17.41 19.96
C VAL A 193 -7.44 17.37 20.72
N ILE A 194 -6.58 18.40 20.54
CA ILE A 194 -5.42 18.60 21.41
C ILE A 194 -5.96 18.82 22.82
N SER A 195 -6.21 17.75 23.56
CA SER A 195 -6.46 17.85 24.99
C SER A 195 -5.10 18.13 25.63
N GLN A 196 -4.88 19.37 26.04
CA GLN A 196 -3.64 19.75 26.69
C GLN A 196 -3.65 19.19 28.11
N GLY A 197 -2.65 18.38 28.42
CA GLY A 197 -2.35 17.93 29.77
C GLY A 197 -1.07 18.57 30.29
N TYR A 198 -0.84 18.45 31.59
CA TYR A 198 0.44 18.83 32.19
C TYR A 198 1.24 17.59 32.63
N ARG A 199 2.56 17.74 32.56
CA ARG A 199 3.55 16.88 33.20
C ARG A 199 4.45 17.73 34.07
N VAL A 200 4.95 17.15 35.16
CA VAL A 200 6.10 17.74 35.86
C VAL A 200 7.34 17.14 35.21
N ALA A 201 8.18 18.01 34.66
CA ALA A 201 9.48 17.66 34.09
C ALA A 201 10.55 17.96 35.15
N LYS A 202 11.15 16.91 35.71
CA LYS A 202 12.31 17.05 36.59
C LYS A 202 13.57 16.98 35.73
N SER A 203 14.33 18.06 35.69
CA SER A 203 15.53 18.17 34.85
C SER A 203 16.57 17.10 35.21
N SER A 204 17.23 16.55 34.19
CA SER A 204 18.44 15.76 34.34
C SER A 204 19.67 16.55 33.84
N SER A 205 20.87 16.05 34.13
CA SER A 205 22.13 16.60 33.60
C SER A 205 22.50 16.06 32.21
N VAL A 206 21.62 15.29 31.57
CA VAL A 206 21.88 14.64 30.28
C VAL A 206 21.20 15.42 29.16
N SER A 207 21.96 15.71 28.10
CA SER A 207 21.47 16.38 26.89
C SER A 207 21.90 15.63 25.64
N TYR A 208 21.04 15.66 24.63
CA TYR A 208 21.23 14.94 23.37
C TYR A 208 21.21 15.90 22.20
N GLN A 209 22.19 15.82 21.31
CA GLN A 209 22.20 16.64 20.10
C GLN A 209 21.17 16.13 19.09
N VAL A 210 20.41 17.05 18.50
CA VAL A 210 19.45 16.77 17.43
C VAL A 210 20.08 17.19 16.10
N GLN A 211 20.44 16.20 15.27
CA GLN A 211 21.03 16.46 13.97
C GLN A 211 20.04 17.16 13.02
N PRO A 212 20.51 18.01 12.09
CA PRO A 212 19.65 18.67 11.10
C PRO A 212 18.77 17.70 10.30
N GLU A 213 19.29 16.53 9.91
CA GLU A 213 18.51 15.52 9.17
C GLU A 213 17.30 15.01 9.97
N ILE A 214 17.44 14.88 11.29
CA ILE A 214 16.38 14.41 12.18
C ILE A 214 15.25 15.44 12.26
N ARG A 215 15.59 16.74 12.25
CA ARG A 215 14.59 17.82 12.14
C ARG A 215 13.90 17.83 10.78
N GLN A 216 14.64 17.59 9.69
CA GLN A 216 14.06 17.50 8.36
C GLN A 216 13.09 16.31 8.25
N LYS A 217 13.45 15.16 8.82
CA LYS A 217 12.54 14.00 8.93
C LYS A 217 11.28 14.32 9.74
N TYR A 218 11.40 15.05 10.85
CA TYR A 218 10.24 15.53 11.61
C TYR A 218 9.34 16.44 10.75
N LYS A 219 9.92 17.33 9.93
CA LYS A 219 9.16 18.20 9.02
C LYS A 219 8.29 17.40 8.04
N VAL A 220 8.89 16.41 7.37
CA VAL A 220 8.16 15.51 6.44
C VAL A 220 7.00 14.80 7.14
N VAL A 221 7.20 14.36 8.39
CA VAL A 221 6.15 13.75 9.19
C VAL A 221 4.98 14.72 9.46
N ILE A 222 5.27 15.98 9.81
CA ILE A 222 4.23 16.99 10.06
C ILE A 222 3.44 17.31 8.80
N GLU A 223 4.13 17.49 7.67
CA GLU A 223 3.50 17.79 6.38
C GLU A 223 2.54 16.69 5.92
N ALA A 224 2.90 15.43 6.14
CA ALA A 224 2.10 14.29 5.72
C ALA A 224 1.01 13.84 6.72
N ILE A 225 0.98 14.38 7.94
CA ILE A 225 -0.07 14.06 8.93
C ILE A 225 -1.28 14.98 8.80
N VAL A 226 -1.13 16.15 8.18
CA VAL A 226 -2.24 17.06 7.95
C VAL A 226 -3.08 16.51 6.80
N ASP A 227 -4.37 16.25 7.06
CA ASP A 227 -5.28 15.64 6.09
C ASP A 227 -5.41 16.55 4.84
N PRO A 228 -5.32 16.00 3.61
CA PRO A 228 -5.50 16.76 2.37
C PRO A 228 -6.80 17.56 2.29
N ILE A 229 -7.84 17.13 3.00
CA ILE A 229 -9.16 17.77 3.02
C ILE A 229 -9.21 18.93 4.03
N THR A 230 -8.19 19.07 4.89
CA THR A 230 -8.10 20.18 5.85
C THR A 230 -7.96 21.52 5.11
N PRO A 231 -8.77 22.54 5.42
CA PRO A 231 -8.62 23.87 4.85
C PRO A 231 -7.17 24.38 4.97
N GLU A 232 -6.65 25.01 3.92
CA GLU A 232 -5.23 25.41 3.84
C GLU A 232 -4.81 26.33 5.01
N GLN A 233 -5.72 27.18 5.47
CA GLN A 233 -5.49 28.07 6.61
C GLN A 233 -5.32 27.31 7.93
N GLU A 234 -6.12 26.26 8.16
CA GLU A 234 -5.97 25.38 9.31
C GLU A 234 -4.68 24.57 9.19
N LYS A 235 -4.36 24.03 8.01
CA LYS A 235 -3.12 23.30 7.75
C LYS A 235 -1.88 24.12 8.12
N ARG A 236 -1.81 25.39 7.69
CA ARG A 236 -0.73 26.31 8.07
C ARG A 236 -0.65 26.54 9.57
N ARG A 237 -1.80 26.73 10.24
CA ARG A 237 -1.85 26.88 11.70
C ARG A 237 -1.30 25.65 12.41
N TRP A 238 -1.71 24.44 12.01
CA TRP A 238 -1.23 23.18 12.58
C TRP A 238 0.26 22.97 12.37
N GLN A 239 0.75 23.23 11.14
CA GLN A 239 2.17 23.14 10.82
C GLN A 239 2.98 24.11 11.69
N SER A 240 2.56 25.37 11.81
CA SER A 240 3.22 26.35 12.69
C SER A 240 3.27 25.87 14.15
N CYS A 241 2.14 25.44 14.71
CA CYS A 241 2.10 24.95 16.09
C CYS A 241 2.96 23.71 16.33
N LEU A 242 3.05 22.78 15.37
CA LEU A 242 3.85 21.56 15.50
C LEU A 242 5.35 21.83 15.31
N MET A 243 5.71 22.87 14.54
CA MET A 243 7.08 23.29 14.30
C MET A 243 7.68 24.19 15.38
N ASP A 244 6.86 24.74 16.28
CA ASP A 244 7.34 25.46 17.45
C ASP A 244 7.94 24.48 18.48
N LEU A 245 9.26 24.29 18.40
CA LEU A 245 9.98 23.27 19.17
C LEU A 245 10.77 23.85 20.36
N ASN A 246 11.07 25.14 20.40
CA ASN A 246 11.91 25.69 21.46
C ASN A 246 11.14 25.74 22.80
N GLY A 247 11.66 25.07 23.83
CA GLY A 247 10.96 24.85 25.09
C GLY A 247 9.85 23.80 25.04
N ALA A 248 9.64 23.14 23.89
CA ALA A 248 8.59 22.13 23.74
C ALA A 248 8.95 20.85 24.50
N PHE A 249 7.94 20.26 25.14
CA PHE A 249 8.06 18.94 25.74
C PHE A 249 7.89 17.86 24.67
N VAL A 250 8.87 16.98 24.55
CA VAL A 250 8.93 15.96 23.51
C VAL A 250 9.21 14.59 24.08
N TYR A 251 8.83 13.57 23.33
CA TYR A 251 9.26 12.20 23.53
C TYR A 251 10.24 11.83 22.44
N PHE A 252 11.34 11.17 22.78
CA PHE A 252 12.40 10.86 21.82
C PHE A 252 13.03 9.49 22.08
N GLN A 253 13.65 8.95 21.05
CA GLN A 253 14.46 7.74 21.14
C GLN A 253 15.95 8.14 21.12
N PRO A 254 16.71 7.87 22.19
CA PRO A 254 18.14 8.10 22.20
C PRO A 254 18.86 7.03 21.37
N ASP A 255 19.97 7.41 20.75
CA ASP A 255 20.98 6.52 20.19
C ASP A 255 22.36 7.07 20.53
N LYS A 256 23.05 6.43 21.47
CA LYS A 256 24.28 6.95 22.11
C LYS A 256 24.06 8.37 22.66
N GLN A 257 24.73 9.40 22.14
CA GLN A 257 24.55 10.82 22.51
C GLN A 257 23.71 11.61 21.49
N GLN A 258 23.08 10.93 20.54
CA GLN A 258 22.26 11.54 19.50
C GLN A 258 20.79 11.14 19.63
N VAL A 259 19.94 11.84 18.89
CA VAL A 259 18.50 11.58 18.82
C VAL A 259 18.17 10.84 17.53
N LYS A 260 17.59 9.64 17.64
CA LYS A 260 17.16 8.84 16.48
C LYS A 260 15.79 9.25 15.93
N SER A 261 14.87 9.63 16.80
CA SER A 261 13.54 10.12 16.43
C SER A 261 12.90 10.88 17.60
N PHE A 262 11.98 11.80 17.31
CA PHE A 262 11.23 12.51 18.36
C PHE A 262 9.83 12.93 17.92
N GLY A 263 8.99 13.33 18.88
CA GLY A 263 7.73 13.99 18.61
C GLY A 263 7.03 14.50 19.88
N LYS A 264 6.08 15.43 19.70
CA LYS A 264 5.35 16.10 20.81
C LYS A 264 4.40 15.21 21.61
N ASN A 265 4.11 14.00 21.12
CA ASN A 265 3.28 13.02 21.82
C ASN A 265 3.96 11.65 21.82
N ARG A 266 3.69 10.84 22.84
CA ARG A 266 4.38 9.54 23.01
C ARG A 266 4.07 8.51 21.93
N ARG A 267 3.00 8.71 21.16
CA ARG A 267 2.57 7.87 20.00
C ARG A 267 2.86 8.55 18.66
N TYR A 268 3.90 9.39 18.61
CA TYR A 268 4.29 10.09 17.40
C TYR A 268 4.52 9.11 16.25
N LYS A 269 4.19 9.55 15.04
CA LYS A 269 4.57 8.82 13.83
C LYS A 269 5.99 9.22 13.44
N TRP A 270 6.68 8.34 12.73
CA TRP A 270 8.01 8.63 12.19
C TRP A 270 8.11 8.18 10.74
N VAL A 271 9.11 8.71 10.04
CA VAL A 271 9.37 8.42 8.64
C VAL A 271 10.41 7.31 8.52
N ARG A 272 10.23 6.39 7.56
CA ARG A 272 11.25 5.38 7.22
C ARG A 272 12.48 6.04 6.60
N GLU A 273 13.61 5.35 6.64
CA GLU A 273 14.88 5.86 6.11
C GLU A 273 14.82 6.04 4.60
N TYR A 274 14.28 5.04 3.90
CA TYR A 274 14.22 5.01 2.44
C TYR A 274 12.79 5.15 1.93
N SER A 275 12.62 5.96 0.88
CA SER A 275 11.36 6.05 0.12
C SER A 275 11.13 4.81 -0.72
N THR A 276 9.90 4.60 -1.20
CA THR A 276 9.61 3.49 -2.13
C THR A 276 10.37 3.63 -3.44
N ARG A 277 10.62 4.86 -3.91
CA ARG A 277 11.45 5.12 -5.09
C ARG A 277 12.91 4.74 -4.85
N GLN A 278 13.51 5.16 -3.73
CA GLN A 278 14.90 4.83 -3.40
C GLN A 278 15.12 3.31 -3.27
N LEU A 279 14.12 2.58 -2.78
CA LEU A 279 14.17 1.11 -2.74
C LEU A 279 14.04 0.48 -4.12
N LEU A 280 13.32 1.13 -5.03
CA LEU A 280 13.20 0.69 -6.42
C LEU A 280 14.47 0.98 -7.23
N GLU A 281 15.18 2.08 -6.94
CA GLU A 281 16.48 2.41 -7.54
C GLU A 281 17.52 1.31 -7.31
N ARG A 282 17.43 0.61 -6.17
CA ARG A 282 18.30 -0.54 -5.86
C ARG A 282 18.00 -1.78 -6.70
N ILE A 283 16.85 -1.84 -7.37
CA ILE A 283 16.43 -2.99 -8.17
C ILE A 283 16.78 -2.72 -9.62
N HIS A 284 17.73 -3.49 -10.17
CA HIS A 284 18.23 -3.36 -11.55
C HIS A 284 18.63 -1.92 -11.90
N ASP A 285 19.39 -1.25 -11.02
CA ASP A 285 19.91 0.12 -11.19
C ASP A 285 18.83 1.13 -11.67
N GLY A 286 17.64 1.06 -11.07
CA GLY A 286 16.52 1.95 -11.39
C GLY A 286 15.79 1.62 -12.68
N GLY A 287 16.01 0.46 -13.30
CA GLY A 287 15.31 0.03 -14.52
C GLY A 287 13.78 0.02 -14.40
N PHE A 288 13.27 -0.10 -13.18
CA PHE A 288 11.85 -0.11 -12.85
C PHE A 288 11.24 1.25 -12.46
N LEU A 289 12.04 2.32 -12.40
CA LEU A 289 11.57 3.68 -12.11
C LEU A 289 10.48 4.13 -13.10
N PRO A 290 9.50 4.95 -12.68
CA PRO A 290 8.52 5.54 -13.59
C PRO A 290 9.16 6.14 -14.85
N CYS A 291 8.51 5.95 -16.00
CA CYS A 291 9.00 6.56 -17.24
C CYS A 291 8.73 8.06 -17.22
N THR A 292 9.78 8.88 -17.40
CA THR A 292 9.70 10.34 -17.33
C THR A 292 9.95 11.04 -18.67
N SER A 293 10.25 10.28 -19.74
CA SER A 293 10.57 10.84 -21.06
C SER A 293 9.83 10.10 -22.16
N ARG A 294 9.26 10.86 -23.10
CA ARG A 294 8.66 10.34 -24.35
C ARG A 294 9.62 9.48 -25.18
N GLN A 295 10.93 9.63 -25.01
CA GLN A 295 11.92 8.83 -25.75
C GLN A 295 12.30 7.52 -25.07
N GLN A 296 11.88 7.31 -23.83
CA GLN A 296 12.29 6.19 -22.98
C GLN A 296 11.08 5.63 -22.23
N LEU A 297 10.12 5.07 -22.96
CA LEU A 297 8.91 4.47 -22.40
C LEU A 297 8.97 2.94 -22.42
N CYS A 298 8.57 2.32 -21.32
CA CYS A 298 8.29 0.90 -21.27
C CYS A 298 7.00 0.54 -22.05
N PHE A 299 6.80 -0.75 -22.32
CA PHE A 299 5.60 -1.29 -22.97
C PHE A 299 4.29 -0.70 -22.43
N CYS A 300 4.08 -0.77 -21.11
CA CYS A 300 2.80 -0.37 -20.53
C CYS A 300 2.57 1.14 -20.56
N CYS A 301 3.62 1.96 -20.41
CA CYS A 301 3.48 3.41 -20.58
C CYS A 301 3.14 3.78 -22.04
N ARG A 302 3.67 3.05 -23.04
CA ARG A 302 3.31 3.24 -24.45
C ARG A 302 1.90 2.77 -24.79
N LEU A 303 1.42 1.70 -24.14
CA LEU A 303 0.09 1.13 -24.36
C LEU A 303 -1.01 1.92 -23.65
N PHE A 304 -0.87 2.11 -22.34
CA PHE A 304 -1.93 2.62 -21.48
C PHE A 304 -1.79 4.11 -21.16
N GLY A 305 -0.65 4.70 -21.51
CA GLY A 305 -0.29 6.09 -21.24
C GLY A 305 0.48 6.27 -19.94
N THR A 306 1.05 7.46 -19.79
CA THR A 306 1.72 7.91 -18.55
C THR A 306 1.41 9.38 -18.29
N VAL A 307 1.34 9.71 -17.00
CA VAL A 307 1.18 11.09 -16.52
C VAL A 307 2.51 11.54 -15.94
N GLY A 308 2.85 12.82 -16.10
CA GLY A 308 4.10 13.41 -15.61
C GLY A 308 3.95 14.93 -15.44
N GLU A 309 4.88 15.55 -14.71
CA GLU A 309 4.79 16.95 -14.26
C GLU A 309 5.24 17.96 -15.33
N GLY A 310 5.29 17.58 -16.61
CA GLY A 310 5.59 18.49 -17.72
C GLY A 310 5.05 18.02 -19.07
N GLU A 311 4.93 18.95 -20.02
CA GLU A 311 4.33 18.72 -21.36
C GLU A 311 4.99 17.57 -22.13
N ASN A 312 6.30 17.34 -21.92
CA ASN A 312 7.07 16.26 -22.57
C ASN A 312 7.09 14.93 -21.80
N GLN A 313 6.40 14.86 -20.66
CA GLN A 313 6.34 13.66 -19.80
C GLN A 313 4.97 12.97 -19.86
N GLN A 314 3.97 13.61 -20.49
CA GLN A 314 2.61 13.09 -20.62
C GLN A 314 2.41 12.40 -21.96
N VAL A 315 1.82 11.21 -21.92
CA VAL A 315 1.58 10.40 -23.12
C VAL A 315 0.20 9.77 -23.03
N ALA A 316 -0.62 10.03 -24.05
CA ALA A 316 -1.92 9.39 -24.19
C ALA A 316 -1.75 7.89 -24.48
N GLY A 317 -2.56 7.07 -23.82
CA GLY A 317 -2.63 5.65 -24.12
C GLY A 317 -3.16 5.40 -25.53
N ARG A 318 -2.67 4.33 -26.16
CA ARG A 318 -3.11 3.82 -27.46
C ARG A 318 -4.17 2.72 -27.34
N VAL A 319 -4.60 2.41 -26.11
CA VAL A 319 -5.63 1.41 -25.78
C VAL A 319 -6.75 2.07 -24.98
N MET A 320 -7.97 1.90 -25.47
CA MET A 320 -9.21 2.37 -24.86
C MET A 320 -10.13 1.18 -24.61
N LEU A 321 -10.70 1.09 -23.41
CA LEU A 321 -11.65 0.05 -23.05
C LEU A 321 -13.03 0.69 -22.92
N GLU A 322 -14.05 -0.02 -23.39
CA GLU A 322 -15.44 0.30 -23.13
C GLU A 322 -15.87 -0.34 -21.79
N ASP A 323 -16.95 0.15 -21.19
CA ASP A 323 -17.52 -0.47 -19.99
C ASP A 323 -18.04 -1.88 -20.33
N ALA A 324 -17.90 -2.82 -19.41
CA ALA A 324 -18.48 -4.15 -19.57
C ALA A 324 -19.96 -4.12 -19.20
N LEU A 325 -20.80 -4.42 -20.19
CA LEU A 325 -22.24 -4.47 -20.05
C LEU A 325 -22.65 -5.91 -19.76
N ILE A 326 -23.54 -6.10 -18.78
CA ILE A 326 -24.04 -7.41 -18.42
C ILE A 326 -24.96 -7.94 -19.52
N GLN A 327 -24.97 -9.24 -19.74
CA GLN A 327 -25.93 -9.89 -20.65
C GLN A 327 -27.31 -9.98 -19.99
N ALA A 328 -28.38 -10.01 -20.81
CA ALA A 328 -29.76 -9.85 -20.36
C ALA A 328 -30.21 -10.85 -19.27
N SER A 329 -29.67 -12.07 -19.28
CA SER A 329 -29.92 -13.07 -18.24
C SER A 329 -28.78 -13.07 -17.24
N TYR A 330 -29.02 -12.57 -16.02
CA TYR A 330 -28.03 -12.56 -14.95
C TYR A 330 -28.62 -12.89 -13.57
N PRO A 331 -27.81 -13.44 -12.66
CA PRO A 331 -28.23 -13.69 -11.29
C PRO A 331 -28.61 -12.40 -10.55
N GLN A 332 -29.68 -12.43 -9.77
CA GLN A 332 -30.12 -11.27 -8.99
C GLN A 332 -29.03 -10.80 -8.01
N LEU A 333 -28.83 -9.47 -7.95
CA LEU A 333 -27.96 -8.85 -6.94
C LEU A 333 -28.43 -9.21 -5.52
N GLN A 334 -27.47 -9.54 -4.67
CA GLN A 334 -27.72 -9.88 -3.26
C GLN A 334 -27.18 -8.78 -2.36
N GLN A 335 -27.97 -8.36 -1.37
CA GLN A 335 -27.48 -7.45 -0.33
C GLN A 335 -26.75 -8.26 0.74
N VAL A 336 -25.46 -7.99 0.90
CA VAL A 336 -24.60 -8.74 1.82
C VAL A 336 -23.82 -7.78 2.70
N VAL A 337 -23.74 -8.07 4.00
CA VAL A 337 -22.79 -7.40 4.90
C VAL A 337 -21.46 -8.15 4.83
N LEU A 338 -20.45 -7.52 4.23
CA LEU A 338 -19.14 -8.12 4.11
C LEU A 338 -18.42 -8.17 5.46
N ARG A 339 -17.56 -9.19 5.62
CA ARG A 339 -16.47 -9.14 6.60
C ARG A 339 -15.60 -7.91 6.37
N ILE A 340 -14.93 -7.47 7.43
CA ILE A 340 -14.02 -6.32 7.37
C ILE A 340 -12.95 -6.58 6.30
N LEU A 341 -12.89 -5.70 5.30
CA LEU A 341 -11.92 -5.73 4.21
C LEU A 341 -10.55 -5.24 4.72
N GLY A 342 -9.92 -6.03 5.59
CA GLY A 342 -8.60 -5.75 6.15
C GLY A 342 -7.50 -6.37 5.29
N SER A 343 -6.51 -5.58 4.90
CA SER A 343 -5.21 -6.12 4.48
C SER A 343 -4.08 -5.31 5.11
N PRO A 344 -2.95 -5.96 5.44
CA PRO A 344 -1.75 -5.27 5.90
C PRO A 344 -1.43 -4.13 4.93
N LYS A 345 -1.27 -2.92 5.47
CA LYS A 345 -0.86 -1.75 4.67
C LYS A 345 0.66 -1.79 4.48
N PRO A 346 1.23 -1.09 3.48
CA PRO A 346 2.68 -0.99 3.29
C PRO A 346 3.45 -0.61 4.57
N LYS A 347 2.83 0.14 5.49
CA LYS A 347 3.37 0.44 6.83
C LYS A 347 3.84 -0.79 7.61
N TYR A 348 3.27 -1.95 7.32
CA TYR A 348 3.76 -3.24 7.81
C TYR A 348 4.79 -3.83 6.84
N HIS A 349 6.02 -3.34 6.97
CA HIS A 349 7.15 -3.66 6.11
C HIS A 349 7.44 -5.16 5.90
N PRO A 350 7.26 -6.08 6.88
CA PRO A 350 7.72 -7.46 6.70
C PRO A 350 7.07 -8.18 5.53
N PHE A 351 5.89 -7.76 5.09
CA PHE A 351 5.22 -8.38 3.93
C PHE A 351 5.61 -7.78 2.58
N TYR A 352 6.24 -6.61 2.57
CA TYR A 352 6.46 -5.81 1.36
C TYR A 352 7.93 -5.69 0.96
N VAL A 353 8.85 -5.94 1.90
CA VAL A 353 10.29 -5.98 1.64
C VAL A 353 10.90 -7.33 1.97
N THR A 354 12.01 -7.63 1.31
CA THR A 354 12.91 -8.73 1.62
C THR A 354 14.33 -8.18 1.71
N THR A 355 15.21 -8.90 2.40
CA THR A 355 16.65 -8.69 2.35
C THR A 355 17.28 -9.78 1.50
N GLY A 356 18.41 -9.53 0.85
CA GLY A 356 19.15 -10.58 0.10
C GLY A 356 19.62 -11.75 0.98
N ARG A 357 19.59 -11.57 2.32
CA ARG A 357 19.87 -12.61 3.31
C ARG A 357 18.63 -13.49 3.54
N ARG A 358 18.75 -14.80 3.28
CA ARG A 358 17.72 -15.83 3.57
C ARG A 358 17.25 -15.82 5.03
N ALA A 359 18.08 -15.33 5.94
CA ALA A 359 17.72 -15.03 7.32
C ALA A 359 18.23 -13.63 7.65
N ALA A 360 17.32 -12.67 7.84
CA ALA A 360 17.69 -11.42 8.46
C ALA A 360 18.30 -11.73 9.85
N PRO A 361 19.50 -11.24 10.17
CA PRO A 361 20.14 -11.51 11.46
C PRO A 361 19.28 -10.87 12.56
N LYS A 362 18.56 -11.71 13.32
CA LYS A 362 17.66 -11.30 14.43
C LYS A 362 16.64 -10.21 14.05
N GLY A 363 15.78 -10.45 13.07
CA GLY A 363 14.66 -9.53 12.80
C GLY A 363 13.86 -9.88 11.55
N LEU A 364 12.75 -9.15 11.33
CA LEU A 364 12.06 -9.13 10.03
C LEU A 364 12.63 -7.99 9.20
N ALA A 365 12.80 -8.22 7.89
CA ALA A 365 13.24 -7.20 6.94
C ALA A 365 12.43 -5.90 7.09
N SER A 366 13.12 -4.77 7.15
CA SER A 366 12.59 -3.42 7.28
C SER A 366 12.92 -2.58 6.07
N TYR A 367 12.10 -1.55 5.81
CA TYR A 367 12.43 -0.51 4.83
C TYR A 367 13.71 0.26 5.17
N ASP A 368 14.20 0.14 6.40
CA ASP A 368 15.39 0.86 6.87
C ASP A 368 16.68 0.03 6.68
N ASP A 369 16.58 -1.24 6.26
CA ASP A 369 17.76 -2.08 6.05
C ASP A 369 18.47 -1.68 4.75
N ALA A 370 19.80 -1.62 4.79
CA ALA A 370 20.63 -1.20 3.66
C ALA A 370 20.47 -2.13 2.43
N ASP A 371 20.22 -3.42 2.66
CA ASP A 371 20.02 -4.44 1.62
C ASP A 371 18.53 -4.77 1.38
N SER A 372 17.61 -3.93 1.88
CA SER A 372 16.19 -4.13 1.64
C SER A 372 15.81 -3.88 0.17
N GLN A 373 14.97 -4.77 -0.35
CA GLN A 373 14.40 -4.71 -1.69
C GLN A 373 12.89 -4.94 -1.63
N LEU A 374 12.14 -4.29 -2.52
CA LEU A 374 10.72 -4.53 -2.69
C LEU A 374 10.48 -5.94 -3.23
N ARG A 375 9.44 -6.62 -2.74
CA ARG A 375 9.10 -7.99 -3.16
C ARG A 375 8.53 -8.10 -4.59
N GLY A 376 8.11 -6.98 -5.19
CA GLY A 376 7.57 -6.93 -6.54
C GLY A 376 6.13 -6.42 -6.60
N ARG A 377 5.34 -6.92 -7.55
CA ARG A 377 3.95 -6.50 -7.79
C ARG A 377 2.97 -7.36 -7.02
N LYS A 378 2.11 -6.74 -6.23
CA LYS A 378 1.14 -7.44 -5.38
C LYS A 378 -0.04 -7.97 -6.22
N PHE A 379 -0.27 -9.28 -6.17
CA PHE A 379 -1.43 -9.96 -6.78
C PHE A 379 -2.16 -10.82 -5.74
N TYR A 380 -3.48 -10.86 -5.83
CA TYR A 380 -4.33 -11.64 -4.92
C TYR A 380 -4.55 -13.04 -5.46
N TRP A 381 -4.53 -14.03 -4.57
CA TRP A 381 -4.79 -15.42 -4.93
C TRP A 381 -6.27 -15.63 -5.31
N HIS A 382 -6.50 -16.64 -6.14
CA HIS A 382 -7.80 -17.24 -6.33
C HIS A 382 -7.99 -18.36 -5.30
N HIS A 383 -9.18 -18.40 -4.70
CA HIS A 383 -9.56 -19.47 -3.78
C HIS A 383 -11.08 -19.58 -3.72
N PRO A 384 -11.60 -20.75 -3.31
CA PRO A 384 -13.03 -20.94 -3.09
C PRO A 384 -13.59 -19.92 -2.10
N THR A 385 -14.83 -19.51 -2.35
CA THR A 385 -15.61 -18.64 -1.46
C THR A 385 -16.70 -19.47 -0.81
N ASP A 386 -16.35 -20.30 0.18
CA ASP A 386 -17.32 -21.15 0.90
C ASP A 386 -18.18 -20.29 1.85
N SER A 387 -19.00 -19.37 1.32
CA SER A 387 -19.89 -18.43 2.05
C SER A 387 -19.24 -17.53 3.12
N ASN A 388 -17.95 -17.74 3.41
CA ASN A 388 -17.17 -17.15 4.49
C ASN A 388 -16.81 -15.68 4.27
N TYR A 389 -17.28 -15.04 3.19
CA TYR A 389 -17.16 -13.60 2.95
C TYR A 389 -18.26 -12.81 3.68
N GLN A 390 -19.39 -13.48 3.98
CA GLN A 390 -20.48 -12.91 4.75
C GLN A 390 -20.09 -12.83 6.23
N ARG A 391 -20.65 -11.85 6.91
CA ARG A 391 -20.50 -11.71 8.36
C ARG A 391 -21.50 -12.62 9.09
N GLU A 392 -21.09 -13.17 10.23
CA GLU A 392 -21.98 -13.85 11.17
C GLU A 392 -23.19 -12.97 11.59
N PRO A 393 -24.43 -13.48 11.52
CA PRO A 393 -25.66 -12.71 11.74
C PRO A 393 -25.78 -12.00 13.10
N ASN A 394 -25.19 -12.56 14.16
CA ASN A 394 -25.46 -12.17 15.55
C ASN A 394 -24.44 -11.17 16.17
N GLN A 395 -23.56 -10.57 15.38
CA GLN A 395 -22.59 -9.59 15.90
C GLN A 395 -23.07 -8.13 15.68
N ARG A 396 -22.81 -7.22 16.64
CA ARG A 396 -23.13 -5.78 16.49
C ARG A 396 -22.30 -5.12 15.39
N LEU A 397 -22.91 -4.44 14.40
CA LEU A 397 -22.19 -3.76 13.31
C LEU A 397 -21.11 -2.84 13.87
N GLY A 398 -19.84 -3.08 13.51
CA GLY A 398 -18.75 -2.17 13.82
C GLY A 398 -18.63 -1.10 12.74
N ASN A 399 -18.00 0.04 13.06
CA ASN A 399 -17.80 1.18 12.14
C ASN A 399 -16.98 0.87 10.86
N GLN A 400 -16.54 -0.37 10.67
CA GLN A 400 -15.73 -0.85 9.53
C GLN A 400 -16.46 -1.89 8.68
N ASN A 401 -17.66 -2.32 9.09
CA ASN A 401 -18.49 -3.20 8.26
C ASN A 401 -19.17 -2.38 7.16
N VAL A 402 -19.25 -2.98 5.97
CA VAL A 402 -19.88 -2.36 4.79
C VAL A 402 -20.92 -3.33 4.25
N GLN A 403 -22.13 -2.83 4.06
CA GLN A 403 -23.20 -3.49 3.33
C GLN A 403 -23.03 -3.19 1.84
N VAL A 404 -23.05 -4.23 1.00
CA VAL A 404 -22.80 -4.11 -0.44
C VAL A 404 -23.87 -4.83 -1.24
N GLU A 405 -24.07 -4.39 -2.49
CA GLU A 405 -24.73 -5.21 -3.51
C GLU A 405 -23.67 -6.11 -4.17
N LEU A 406 -23.85 -7.41 -4.02
CA LEU A 406 -22.97 -8.44 -4.55
C LEU A 406 -23.64 -9.09 -5.77
N LEU A 407 -22.90 -9.20 -6.87
CA LEU A 407 -23.34 -9.98 -8.02
C LEU A 407 -22.86 -11.42 -7.86
N PRO A 408 -23.74 -12.43 -7.87
CA PRO A 408 -23.35 -13.83 -7.82
C PRO A 408 -22.42 -14.25 -8.98
N ALA A 409 -21.79 -15.41 -8.83
CA ALA A 409 -20.99 -16.03 -9.88
C ALA A 409 -21.84 -16.39 -11.12
N GLU A 410 -21.19 -16.78 -12.21
CA GLU A 410 -21.79 -17.14 -13.50
C GLU A 410 -22.50 -15.98 -14.24
N ALA A 411 -22.31 -14.73 -13.81
CA ALA A 411 -22.72 -13.57 -14.59
C ALA A 411 -21.78 -13.35 -15.80
N MET A 412 -22.37 -13.04 -16.95
CA MET A 412 -21.69 -12.79 -18.22
C MET A 412 -21.74 -11.32 -18.59
N PHE A 413 -20.61 -10.79 -19.05
CA PHE A 413 -20.46 -9.42 -19.54
C PHE A 413 -19.79 -9.40 -20.91
N THR A 414 -20.07 -8.39 -21.70
CA THR A 414 -19.39 -8.13 -22.98
C THR A 414 -18.80 -6.72 -22.98
N PHE A 415 -17.60 -6.59 -23.51
CA PHE A 415 -16.94 -5.29 -23.70
C PHE A 415 -16.03 -5.30 -24.92
N LYS A 416 -15.65 -4.10 -25.37
CA LYS A 416 -14.70 -3.93 -26.48
C LYS A 416 -13.45 -3.19 -26.04
N VAL A 417 -12.35 -3.54 -26.66
CA VAL A 417 -11.06 -2.85 -26.53
C VAL A 417 -10.68 -2.30 -27.88
N ARG A 418 -10.56 -0.98 -27.97
CA ARG A 418 -10.06 -0.28 -29.16
C ARG A 418 -8.58 -0.02 -28.99
N PHE A 419 -7.81 -0.27 -30.04
CA PHE A 419 -6.39 0.04 -30.07
C PHE A 419 -6.01 0.76 -31.35
N THR A 420 -4.94 1.55 -31.27
CA THR A 420 -4.48 2.35 -32.40
C THR A 420 -2.96 2.29 -32.50
N ASN A 421 -2.47 1.99 -33.70
CA ASN A 421 -1.05 2.08 -34.03
C ASN A 421 -0.13 1.29 -33.08
N LEU A 422 -0.48 0.03 -32.78
CA LEU A 422 0.32 -0.88 -31.97
C LEU A 422 1.32 -1.66 -32.82
N GLU A 423 2.54 -1.88 -32.29
CA GLU A 423 3.43 -2.92 -32.84
C GLU A 423 2.82 -4.31 -32.60
N GLU A 424 3.18 -5.31 -33.41
CA GLU A 424 2.63 -6.67 -33.28
C GLU A 424 2.93 -7.30 -31.91
N VAL A 425 4.13 -7.03 -31.38
CA VAL A 425 4.52 -7.42 -30.02
C VAL A 425 3.69 -6.71 -28.93
N GLU A 426 3.27 -5.47 -29.17
CA GLU A 426 2.44 -4.70 -28.24
C GLU A 426 0.99 -5.21 -28.24
N LEU A 427 0.47 -5.58 -29.42
CA LEU A 427 -0.82 -6.27 -29.54
C LEU A 427 -0.77 -7.65 -28.87
N GLY A 428 0.34 -8.38 -29.03
CA GLY A 428 0.59 -9.65 -28.34
C GLY A 428 0.54 -9.52 -26.82
N LEU A 429 1.18 -8.50 -26.25
CA LEU A 429 1.11 -8.20 -24.81
C LEU A 429 -0.33 -7.85 -24.37
N LEU A 430 -1.06 -7.06 -25.16
CA LEU A 430 -2.44 -6.70 -24.85
C LEU A 430 -3.35 -7.94 -24.83
N LEU A 431 -3.25 -8.80 -25.85
CA LEU A 431 -4.01 -10.05 -25.94
C LEU A 431 -3.63 -11.00 -24.80
N TYR A 432 -2.33 -11.18 -24.52
CA TYR A 432 -1.84 -11.93 -23.37
C TYR A 432 -2.45 -11.40 -22.06
N ALA A 433 -2.47 -10.08 -21.87
CA ALA A 433 -3.00 -9.49 -20.64
C ALA A 433 -4.54 -9.60 -20.55
N LEU A 434 -5.25 -9.69 -21.67
CA LEU A 434 -6.69 -9.92 -21.70
C LEU A 434 -7.02 -11.36 -21.32
N CYS A 435 -6.47 -12.35 -22.00
CA CYS A 435 -6.81 -13.77 -21.81
C CYS A 435 -5.86 -14.53 -20.87
N LEU A 436 -4.82 -13.89 -20.32
CA LEU A 436 -3.83 -14.52 -19.44
C LEU A 436 -3.09 -15.71 -20.06
N ASN A 437 -2.84 -15.65 -21.38
CA ASN A 437 -2.29 -16.77 -22.17
C ASN A 437 -3.18 -18.01 -22.21
N ASP A 438 -4.47 -17.84 -21.91
CA ASP A 438 -5.45 -18.91 -21.78
C ASP A 438 -6.81 -18.39 -22.25
N ASN A 439 -7.03 -18.45 -23.57
CA ASN A 439 -8.26 -17.99 -24.20
C ASN A 439 -9.37 -19.05 -24.19
N ASP A 440 -9.22 -20.13 -23.42
CA ASP A 440 -10.28 -21.11 -23.19
C ASP A 440 -11.26 -20.57 -22.13
N PRO A 441 -12.57 -20.42 -22.42
CA PRO A 441 -13.57 -20.01 -21.44
C PRO A 441 -13.59 -20.82 -20.14
N ASP A 442 -13.22 -22.10 -20.19
CA ASP A 442 -13.18 -23.01 -19.04
C ASP A 442 -11.76 -23.22 -18.50
N GLY A 443 -10.82 -22.41 -18.97
CA GLY A 443 -9.43 -22.42 -18.54
C GLY A 443 -9.21 -22.11 -17.06
N THR A 444 -8.00 -22.37 -16.58
CA THR A 444 -7.68 -22.42 -15.14
C THR A 444 -7.04 -21.15 -14.60
N VAL A 445 -6.79 -20.14 -15.43
CA VAL A 445 -6.31 -18.82 -14.98
C VAL A 445 -7.39 -17.76 -15.14
N ALA A 446 -7.43 -16.83 -14.18
CA ALA A 446 -8.46 -15.80 -14.11
C ALA A 446 -7.91 -14.46 -13.63
N HIS A 447 -8.66 -13.40 -13.89
CA HIS A 447 -8.42 -12.07 -13.36
C HIS A 447 -9.04 -11.93 -11.97
N LYS A 448 -8.47 -11.04 -11.14
CA LYS A 448 -9.05 -10.65 -9.84
C LYS A 448 -9.51 -9.19 -9.87
N LEU A 449 -10.82 -8.97 -9.85
CA LEU A 449 -11.50 -7.67 -10.00
C LEU A 449 -12.28 -7.27 -8.73
N GLY A 450 -12.68 -6.00 -8.65
CA GLY A 450 -13.52 -5.49 -7.57
C GLY A 450 -12.82 -5.28 -6.22
N MET A 451 -13.62 -4.93 -5.21
CA MET A 451 -13.11 -4.51 -3.88
C MET A 451 -12.96 -5.68 -2.89
N GLY A 452 -13.61 -6.81 -3.15
CA GLY A 452 -13.62 -7.99 -2.27
C GLY A 452 -12.46 -8.98 -2.48
N LYS A 453 -11.39 -8.61 -3.19
CA LYS A 453 -10.25 -9.49 -3.47
C LYS A 453 -9.64 -10.15 -2.22
N PRO A 454 -9.44 -9.42 -1.09
CA PRO A 454 -8.87 -10.00 0.13
C PRO A 454 -9.78 -11.01 0.84
N ILE A 455 -11.01 -11.25 0.38
CA ILE A 455 -11.92 -12.26 0.94
C ILE A 455 -12.38 -13.26 -0.13
N GLY A 456 -11.68 -13.30 -1.28
CA GLY A 456 -11.90 -14.27 -2.35
C GLY A 456 -12.85 -13.87 -3.46
N LEU A 457 -13.54 -12.74 -3.32
CA LEU A 457 -14.49 -12.27 -4.33
C LEU A 457 -13.80 -11.73 -5.59
N GLY A 458 -14.52 -11.75 -6.70
CA GLY A 458 -14.13 -11.11 -7.96
C GLY A 458 -13.13 -11.87 -8.81
N SER A 459 -13.08 -13.21 -8.73
CA SER A 459 -12.43 -14.01 -9.77
C SER A 459 -13.27 -13.94 -11.04
N ALA A 460 -12.69 -13.61 -12.19
CA ALA A 460 -13.39 -13.56 -13.46
C ALA A 460 -12.49 -14.00 -14.62
N LYS A 461 -13.03 -14.79 -15.55
CA LYS A 461 -12.38 -15.17 -16.79
C LYS A 461 -12.68 -14.13 -17.86
N ILE A 462 -11.69 -13.77 -18.66
CA ILE A 462 -11.88 -12.94 -19.86
C ILE A 462 -11.47 -13.77 -21.06
N THR A 463 -12.34 -13.85 -22.05
CA THR A 463 -12.10 -14.53 -23.32
C THR A 463 -12.20 -13.51 -24.45
N VAL A 464 -11.20 -13.49 -25.32
CA VAL A 464 -11.24 -12.74 -26.57
C VAL A 464 -12.00 -13.57 -27.60
N THR A 465 -13.16 -13.08 -28.02
CA THR A 465 -14.05 -13.79 -28.96
C THR A 465 -13.84 -13.36 -30.41
N ASP A 466 -13.37 -12.13 -30.64
CA ASP A 466 -13.11 -11.60 -31.97
C ASP A 466 -11.97 -10.57 -31.96
N LEU A 467 -11.16 -10.58 -33.02
CA LEU A 467 -10.08 -9.61 -33.27
C LEU A 467 -10.22 -9.08 -34.69
N GLN A 468 -10.39 -7.77 -34.81
CA GLN A 468 -10.45 -7.07 -36.09
C GLN A 468 -9.29 -6.09 -36.19
N ALA A 469 -8.16 -6.55 -36.73
CA ALA A 469 -6.97 -5.73 -36.95
C ALA A 469 -6.91 -5.21 -38.39
N HIS A 470 -6.47 -3.97 -38.55
CA HIS A 470 -6.18 -3.33 -39.83
C HIS A 470 -4.91 -2.47 -39.69
N ARG A 471 -4.28 -2.11 -40.80
CA ARG A 471 -3.26 -1.06 -40.84
C ARG A 471 -3.86 0.17 -41.51
N ASP A 472 -3.79 1.31 -40.85
CA ASP A 472 -4.35 2.56 -41.39
C ASP A 472 -3.69 2.96 -42.72
N ALA A 473 -2.41 2.61 -42.92
CA ALA A 473 -1.70 2.82 -44.18
C ALA A 473 -2.26 2.00 -45.35
N ASP A 474 -2.87 0.84 -45.06
CA ASP A 474 -3.38 -0.08 -46.08
C ASP A 474 -4.78 0.33 -46.57
N ARG A 475 -5.49 1.20 -45.84
CA ARG A 475 -6.79 1.74 -46.25
C ARG A 475 -6.75 2.42 -47.62
N TRP A 476 -5.60 2.94 -48.02
CA TRP A 476 -5.36 3.61 -49.31
C TRP A 476 -4.59 2.72 -50.31
N ARG A 477 -4.38 1.43 -50.00
CA ARG A 477 -3.68 0.44 -50.84
C ARG A 477 -4.61 -0.74 -51.16
N PRO A 478 -5.30 -0.74 -52.31
CA PRO A 478 -6.32 -1.75 -52.65
C PRO A 478 -5.86 -3.21 -52.69
N MET A 479 -4.54 -3.49 -52.64
CA MET A 479 -3.95 -4.83 -52.73
C MET A 479 -3.13 -5.23 -51.50
N ALA A 480 -3.22 -4.50 -50.39
CA ALA A 480 -2.54 -4.90 -49.16
C ALA A 480 -3.19 -6.16 -48.57
N SER A 481 -2.37 -7.11 -48.11
CA SER A 481 -2.88 -8.27 -47.38
C SER A 481 -3.51 -7.84 -46.05
N ALA A 482 -4.69 -8.37 -45.76
CA ALA A 482 -5.34 -8.13 -44.48
C ALA A 482 -4.43 -8.63 -43.33
N PRO A 483 -4.32 -7.89 -42.21
CA PRO A 483 -3.58 -8.38 -41.05
C PRO A 483 -4.13 -9.71 -40.53
N ASN A 484 -3.26 -10.48 -39.88
CA ASN A 484 -3.65 -11.72 -39.23
C ASN A 484 -4.63 -11.40 -38.09
N ASN A 485 -5.75 -12.10 -38.00
CA ASN A 485 -6.70 -11.96 -36.88
C ASN A 485 -6.57 -13.11 -35.86
N ASN A 486 -5.55 -13.96 -36.01
CA ASN A 486 -5.27 -15.05 -35.08
C ASN A 486 -4.64 -14.52 -33.78
N ILE A 487 -5.37 -14.68 -32.68
CA ILE A 487 -4.94 -14.26 -31.34
C ILE A 487 -3.64 -14.95 -30.91
N ALA A 488 -3.52 -16.26 -31.15
CA ALA A 488 -2.36 -17.05 -30.75
C ALA A 488 -1.09 -16.62 -31.49
N HIS A 489 -1.21 -16.15 -32.73
CA HIS A 489 -0.09 -15.63 -33.51
C HIS A 489 0.57 -14.43 -32.81
N TYR A 490 -0.21 -13.41 -32.43
CA TYR A 490 0.34 -12.23 -31.77
C TYR A 490 0.86 -12.53 -30.35
N ILE A 491 0.17 -13.39 -29.60
CA ILE A 491 0.68 -13.84 -28.30
C ILE A 491 2.02 -14.55 -28.47
N GLY A 492 2.19 -15.40 -29.49
CA GLY A 492 3.46 -16.06 -29.80
C GLY A 492 4.60 -15.10 -30.16
N ILE A 493 4.30 -13.99 -30.85
CA ILE A 493 5.27 -12.91 -31.09
C ILE A 493 5.73 -12.29 -29.77
N PHE A 494 4.81 -12.01 -28.85
CA PHE A 494 5.14 -11.48 -27.54
C PHE A 494 5.96 -12.45 -26.69
N GLN A 495 5.61 -13.74 -26.69
CA GLN A 495 6.38 -14.78 -26.00
C GLN A 495 7.80 -14.86 -26.54
N THR A 496 7.97 -14.95 -27.87
CA THR A 496 9.29 -14.96 -28.52
C THR A 496 10.12 -13.74 -28.15
N HIS A 497 9.52 -12.55 -28.14
CA HIS A 497 10.20 -11.33 -27.72
C HIS A 497 10.69 -11.43 -26.28
N LEU A 498 9.86 -11.89 -25.34
CA LEU A 498 10.28 -12.05 -23.94
C LEU A 498 11.38 -13.10 -23.77
N GLN A 499 11.36 -14.19 -24.53
CA GLN A 499 12.43 -15.20 -24.51
C GLN A 499 13.76 -14.58 -24.94
N GLN A 500 13.76 -13.80 -26.03
CA GLN A 500 14.96 -13.09 -26.51
C GLN A 500 15.50 -12.09 -25.49
N GLU A 501 14.61 -11.32 -24.84
CA GLU A 501 15.01 -10.36 -23.81
C GLU A 501 15.54 -11.04 -22.55
N ASN A 502 15.08 -12.25 -22.22
CA ASN A 502 15.50 -13.00 -21.03
C ASN A 502 16.51 -14.10 -21.37
N ASP A 503 17.49 -13.75 -22.20
CA ASP A 503 18.69 -14.56 -22.50
C ASP A 503 18.35 -15.97 -23.05
N GLY A 504 17.25 -16.09 -23.78
CA GLY A 504 16.80 -17.33 -24.42
C GLY A 504 16.06 -18.31 -23.50
N LEU A 505 15.74 -17.93 -22.26
CA LEU A 505 14.92 -18.75 -21.37
C LEU A 505 13.57 -19.10 -22.02
N SER A 506 13.06 -20.30 -21.78
CA SER A 506 11.70 -20.64 -22.23
C SER A 506 10.67 -19.75 -21.53
N PHE A 507 9.56 -19.44 -22.21
CA PHE A 507 8.56 -18.49 -21.72
C PHE A 507 8.04 -18.86 -20.31
N ASP A 508 7.75 -20.14 -20.08
CA ASP A 508 7.29 -20.67 -18.79
C ASP A 508 8.40 -20.80 -17.72
N GLN A 509 9.65 -20.45 -18.04
CA GLN A 509 10.77 -20.40 -17.08
C GLN A 509 11.17 -18.98 -16.70
N ILE A 510 10.60 -17.95 -17.34
CA ILE A 510 10.89 -16.55 -17.02
C ILE A 510 10.34 -16.25 -15.62
N PRO A 511 11.15 -15.76 -14.65
CA PRO A 511 10.77 -15.73 -13.24
C PRO A 511 9.46 -14.98 -12.93
N ASN A 512 9.25 -13.81 -13.53
CA ASN A 512 8.03 -13.04 -13.32
C ASN A 512 6.80 -13.69 -14.01
N ILE A 513 6.99 -14.46 -15.08
CA ILE A 513 5.92 -15.22 -15.73
C ILE A 513 5.50 -16.41 -14.87
N VAL A 514 6.47 -17.12 -14.28
CA VAL A 514 6.20 -18.22 -13.33
C VAL A 514 5.39 -17.71 -12.14
N ASP A 515 5.85 -16.64 -11.47
CA ASP A 515 5.16 -16.04 -10.33
C ASP A 515 3.73 -15.57 -10.72
N LEU A 516 3.59 -14.95 -11.90
CA LEU A 516 2.31 -14.44 -12.41
C LEU A 516 1.32 -15.57 -12.72
N LYS A 517 1.78 -16.66 -13.36
CA LYS A 517 0.95 -17.84 -13.64
C LYS A 517 0.49 -18.51 -12.36
N ASP A 518 1.39 -18.69 -11.38
CA ASP A 518 1.05 -19.29 -10.08
C ASP A 518 -0.05 -18.49 -9.38
N VAL A 519 0.08 -17.15 -9.32
CA VAL A 519 -0.88 -16.29 -8.61
C VAL A 519 -2.24 -16.14 -9.27
N LEU A 520 -2.29 -16.24 -10.61
CA LEU A 520 -3.53 -16.13 -11.39
C LEU A 520 -4.28 -17.46 -11.57
N THR A 521 -3.67 -18.59 -11.18
CA THR A 521 -4.30 -19.91 -11.31
C THR A 521 -5.40 -20.11 -10.25
N THR A 522 -6.59 -20.53 -10.69
CA THR A 522 -7.78 -20.73 -9.85
C THR A 522 -7.73 -21.99 -9.00
N GLN A 523 -7.01 -23.01 -9.45
CA GLN A 523 -6.88 -24.30 -8.78
C GLN A 523 -5.74 -24.35 -7.73
N ALA A 524 -4.87 -23.33 -7.68
CA ALA A 524 -3.56 -23.47 -7.05
C ALA A 524 -3.59 -23.58 -5.52
N LEU A 525 -4.59 -23.07 -4.80
CA LEU A 525 -4.48 -22.88 -3.34
C LEU A 525 -5.73 -23.20 -2.53
N ALA A 526 -6.69 -23.92 -3.10
CA ALA A 526 -7.99 -24.19 -2.49
C ALA A 526 -7.94 -24.78 -1.06
N ALA A 527 -6.85 -25.43 -0.65
CA ALA A 527 -6.78 -26.15 0.63
C ALA A 527 -5.96 -25.50 1.76
N SER A 528 -5.36 -24.30 1.59
CA SER A 528 -4.45 -23.78 2.65
C SER A 528 -4.42 -22.26 2.89
N ILE A 529 -5.26 -21.46 2.22
CA ILE A 529 -5.32 -20.01 2.51
C ILE A 529 -6.21 -19.76 3.73
N GLU A 530 -5.61 -19.68 4.90
CA GLU A 530 -6.29 -19.20 6.10
C GLU A 530 -6.12 -17.69 6.28
N TYR A 531 -7.26 -17.00 6.18
CA TYR A 531 -7.38 -15.60 6.53
C TYR A 531 -7.34 -15.41 8.04
N PRO A 532 -6.73 -14.33 8.56
CA PRO A 532 -6.92 -14.01 9.97
C PRO A 532 -8.42 -13.79 10.20
N PRO A 533 -9.05 -14.46 11.17
CA PRO A 533 -10.47 -14.25 11.46
C PRO A 533 -10.72 -12.77 11.83
N PRO A 534 -11.82 -12.14 11.39
CA PRO A 534 -11.92 -10.68 11.33
C PRO A 534 -12.24 -10.03 12.67
N TYR A 535 -12.40 -10.81 13.74
CA TYR A 535 -12.89 -10.33 15.02
C TYR A 535 -12.02 -10.80 16.16
N GLY A 536 -11.42 -9.83 16.87
CA GLY A 536 -10.67 -10.02 18.11
C GLY A 536 -9.38 -10.81 17.90
N GLU A 537 -9.52 -12.04 17.42
CA GLU A 537 -8.49 -12.99 17.08
C GLU A 537 -7.65 -12.59 15.89
N GLY A 538 -8.12 -11.96 14.80
CA GLY A 538 -7.20 -11.58 13.70
C GLY A 538 -6.14 -10.54 14.10
N PHE A 539 -6.56 -9.49 14.82
CA PHE A 539 -5.64 -8.51 15.41
C PHE A 539 -4.86 -9.11 16.58
N ARG A 540 -5.49 -9.91 17.47
CA ARG A 540 -4.79 -10.60 18.56
C ARG A 540 -3.80 -11.63 18.05
N TRP A 541 -4.10 -12.31 16.95
CA TRP A 541 -3.27 -13.28 16.23
C TRP A 541 -2.11 -12.54 15.61
N PHE A 542 -2.36 -11.45 14.88
CA PHE A 542 -1.29 -10.60 14.37
C PHE A 542 -0.39 -10.10 15.50
N MET A 543 -0.96 -9.63 16.60
CA MET A 543 -0.21 -9.21 17.79
C MET A 543 0.47 -10.38 18.53
N LYS A 544 -0.05 -11.61 18.44
CA LYS A 544 0.48 -12.84 19.04
C LYS A 544 1.66 -13.36 18.24
N GLU A 545 1.54 -13.45 16.91
CA GLU A 545 2.63 -13.76 15.99
C GLU A 545 3.73 -12.70 16.07
N LYS A 546 3.38 -11.41 16.23
CA LYS A 546 4.34 -10.33 16.52
C LYS A 546 5.18 -10.59 17.76
N ARG A 547 4.60 -11.23 18.78
CA ARG A 547 5.31 -11.59 20.03
C ARG A 547 6.13 -12.87 19.90
N GLN A 548 5.75 -13.77 19.01
CA GLN A 548 6.38 -15.09 18.83
C GLN A 548 7.53 -15.08 17.82
N GLY A 549 7.78 -13.94 17.14
CA GLY A 549 8.74 -13.85 16.06
C GLY A 549 8.15 -14.46 14.80
N TYR A 550 7.64 -13.61 13.90
CA TYR A 550 6.97 -14.10 12.71
C TYR A 550 7.88 -15.03 11.88
N ARG A 551 7.29 -16.12 11.38
CA ARG A 551 7.85 -16.86 10.25
C ARG A 551 7.84 -15.92 9.03
N GLN A 552 8.92 -15.94 8.24
CA GLN A 552 9.05 -15.08 7.06
C GLN A 552 7.83 -15.20 6.14
N PRO A 553 7.50 -14.14 5.37
CA PRO A 553 6.44 -14.22 4.37
C PRO A 553 6.68 -15.41 3.45
N LEU A 554 5.60 -16.03 2.98
CA LEU A 554 5.71 -17.14 2.04
C LEU A 554 6.58 -16.78 0.83
N PRO A 555 7.36 -17.74 0.31
CA PRO A 555 8.12 -17.55 -0.92
C PRO A 555 7.23 -17.10 -2.09
N CYS A 556 7.81 -16.43 -3.09
CA CYS A 556 7.07 -15.86 -4.21
C CYS A 556 6.39 -16.94 -5.09
N THR A 557 6.82 -18.21 -5.02
CA THR A 557 6.18 -19.34 -5.73
C THR A 557 6.06 -20.59 -4.87
N LYS A 558 5.20 -21.52 -5.29
CA LYS A 558 5.23 -22.92 -4.81
C LYS A 558 6.59 -23.60 -5.01
N GLN A 559 7.26 -23.37 -6.13
CA GLN A 559 8.56 -23.97 -6.45
C GLN A 559 9.65 -23.57 -5.43
N THR A 560 9.67 -22.28 -5.04
CA THR A 560 10.53 -21.78 -3.96
C THR A 560 10.09 -22.24 -2.58
N ARG A 561 8.86 -22.76 -2.41
CA ARG A 561 8.39 -23.40 -1.17
C ARG A 561 8.94 -24.82 -1.04
N ASP A 562 9.03 -25.56 -2.15
CA ASP A 562 9.53 -26.93 -2.17
C ASP A 562 11.06 -26.96 -2.05
N GLU A 563 11.79 -26.06 -2.72
CA GLU A 563 13.25 -25.89 -2.52
C GLU A 563 13.63 -25.58 -1.07
N ASN A 564 12.80 -24.80 -0.36
CA ASN A 564 12.99 -24.47 1.05
C ASN A 564 12.59 -25.62 2.01
N LYS A 565 11.83 -26.62 1.55
CA LYS A 565 11.56 -27.84 2.31
C LYS A 565 12.76 -28.79 2.21
N THR A 566 13.28 -29.03 1.00
CA THR A 566 14.42 -29.92 0.79
C THR A 566 15.69 -29.48 1.52
N LEU A 567 15.87 -28.18 1.74
CA LEU A 567 17.00 -27.60 2.49
C LEU A 567 16.81 -27.56 4.02
N LYS A 568 15.65 -27.96 4.54
CA LYS A 568 15.42 -28.12 5.99
C LYS A 568 15.53 -29.57 6.45
N ASP A 569 15.44 -30.50 5.51
CA ASP A 569 15.59 -31.94 5.73
C ASP A 569 17.05 -32.41 5.51
N HIS A 570 17.96 -31.45 5.29
CA HIS A 570 19.43 -31.57 5.32
C HIS A 570 19.98 -30.52 6.28
#